data_AF-A0A8S3H3J1-F1
#
_entry.id   AF-A0A8S3H3J1-F1
#
_cell.length_a   1.000
_cell.length_b   1.000
_cell.length_c   1.000
_cell.angle_alpha   90.00
_cell.angle_beta   90.00
_cell.angle_gamma   90.00
#
_symmetry.space_group_name_H-M   'P 1'
#
loop_
_entity.id
_entity.type
_entity.pdbx_description
1 polymer ?
#
loop_
_entity_poly.entity_id
_entity_poly.type
_entity_poly.pdbx_seq_one_letter_code
_entity_poly.pdbx_strand_id
1 'polypeptide(L)'
;IRKVIVSTNIGETSITIPGIRHVIDCGCVKIKTFNPQTGLELLQVQKISQAQAWQRTGRAGRECSGACYRMYTGTTLDKNEGFS
;
A
#
# COMPACT_ATOMS: atom_id res chain seq x y z
N ILE A 1 4.51 6.41 25.51
CA ILE A 1 4.77 5.21 24.67
C ILE A 1 4.26 5.48 23.26
N ARG A 2 5.00 5.09 22.21
CA ARG A 2 4.58 5.27 20.81
C ARG A 2 4.04 3.94 20.26
N LYS A 3 2.85 3.96 19.66
CA LYS A 3 2.25 2.78 19.00
C LYS A 3 2.83 2.64 17.58
N VAL A 4 3.34 1.46 17.26
CA VAL A 4 3.81 1.11 15.92
C VAL A 4 3.02 -0.11 15.45
N ILE A 5 2.53 -0.06 14.21
CA ILE A 5 1.67 -1.10 13.64
C ILE A 5 2.25 -1.48 12.29
N VAL A 6 2.52 -2.78 12.12
CA VAL A 6 2.92 -3.36 10.85
C VAL A 6 1.69 -4.04 10.26
N SER A 7 1.34 -3.70 9.03
CA SER A 7 0.12 -4.20 8.39
C SER A 7 0.35 -4.52 6.92
N THR A 8 -0.51 -5.39 6.38
CA THR A 8 -0.65 -5.65 4.94
C THR A 8 -1.65 -4.66 4.32
N ASN A 9 -2.05 -4.89 3.08
CA ASN A 9 -3.14 -4.16 2.41
C ASN A 9 -4.48 -4.22 3.18
N ILE A 10 -4.65 -5.10 4.17
CA ILE A 10 -5.80 -5.07 5.10
C ILE A 10 -5.87 -3.74 5.86
N GLY A 11 -4.73 -3.13 6.19
CA GLY A 11 -4.65 -1.82 6.84
C GLY A 11 -5.11 -0.65 5.97
N GLU A 12 -5.18 -0.85 4.66
CA GLU A 12 -5.61 0.14 3.67
C GLU A 12 -7.12 0.35 3.75
N THR A 13 -7.89 -0.73 3.68
CA THR A 13 -9.35 -0.69 3.47
C THR A 13 -10.17 -1.22 4.64
N SER A 14 -9.73 -2.30 5.30
CA SER A 14 -10.63 -3.14 6.11
C SER A 14 -10.72 -2.79 7.59
N ILE A 15 -9.76 -2.06 8.13
CA ILE A 15 -9.71 -1.74 9.57
C ILE A 15 -9.61 -0.24 9.75
N THR A 16 -10.26 0.34 10.75
CA THR A 16 -10.02 1.71 11.20
C THR A 16 -9.22 1.64 12.48
N ILE A 17 -8.03 2.25 12.48
CA ILE A 17 -7.18 2.31 13.66
C ILE A 17 -7.11 3.78 14.09
N PRO A 18 -7.57 4.13 15.31
CA PRO A 18 -7.50 5.50 15.79
C PRO A 18 -6.05 5.90 16.07
N GLY A 19 -5.76 7.20 15.94
CA GLY A 19 -4.47 7.81 16.28
C GLY A 19 -3.34 7.58 15.27
N ILE A 20 -3.63 7.14 14.04
CA ILE A 20 -2.60 7.03 13.00
C ILE A 20 -2.24 8.43 12.48
N ARG A 21 -1.02 8.86 12.78
CA ARG A 21 -0.45 10.15 12.35
C ARG A 21 0.63 10.03 11.28
N HIS A 22 1.25 8.85 11.19
CA HIS A 22 2.34 8.61 10.26
C HIS A 22 2.10 7.29 9.55
N VAL A 23 2.14 7.33 8.23
CA VAL A 23 2.11 6.16 7.37
C VAL A 23 3.47 6.02 6.72
N ILE A 24 4.00 4.81 6.70
CA ILE A 24 5.20 4.46 5.96
C ILE A 24 4.75 3.49 4.86
N ASP A 25 4.87 3.89 3.60
CA ASP A 25 4.39 3.14 2.45
C ASP A 25 5.56 2.56 1.66
N CYS A 26 5.64 1.22 1.64
CA CYS A 26 6.66 0.49 0.89
C CYS A 26 6.39 0.43 -0.63
N GLY A 27 5.19 0.83 -1.10
CA GLY A 27 4.87 0.86 -2.52
C GLY A 27 4.61 -0.50 -3.17
N CYS A 28 4.50 -1.57 -2.39
CA CYS A 28 4.26 -2.92 -2.88
C CYS A 28 3.11 -3.63 -2.16
N VAL A 29 2.61 -4.68 -2.80
CA VAL A 29 1.57 -5.58 -2.30
C VAL A 29 1.89 -7.00 -2.76
N LYS A 30 1.55 -8.00 -1.94
CA LYS A 30 1.53 -9.40 -2.38
C LYS A 30 0.12 -9.75 -2.82
N ILE A 31 -0.04 -10.13 -4.08
CA ILE A 31 -1.32 -10.59 -4.62
C ILE A 31 -1.19 -11.99 -5.19
N LYS A 32 -2.31 -12.72 -5.16
CA LYS A 32 -2.43 -13.98 -5.89
C LYS A 32 -2.58 -13.67 -7.37
N THR A 33 -1.72 -14.25 -8.19
CA THR A 33 -1.74 -14.12 -9.65
C THR A 33 -1.87 -15.51 -10.24
N PHE A 34 -2.82 -15.66 -11.15
CA PHE A 34 -3.05 -16.91 -11.86
C PHE A 34 -2.23 -16.93 -13.15
N ASN A 35 -1.41 -17.97 -13.33
CA ASN A 35 -0.69 -18.18 -14.59
C ASN A 35 -1.47 -19.19 -15.46
N PRO A 36 -2.15 -18.73 -16.54
CA PRO A 36 -2.96 -19.60 -17.39
C PRO A 36 -2.16 -20.64 -18.17
N GLN A 37 -0.86 -20.41 -18.39
CA GLN A 37 -0.01 -21.35 -19.13
C GLN A 37 0.40 -22.57 -18.27
N THR A 38 0.52 -22.38 -16.96
CA THR A 38 0.93 -23.45 -16.03
C THR A 38 -0.23 -23.98 -15.19
N GLY A 39 -1.35 -23.26 -15.14
CA GLY A 39 -2.51 -23.58 -14.31
C GLY A 39 -2.28 -23.33 -12.81
N LEU A 40 -1.19 -22.65 -12.44
CA LEU A 40 -0.79 -22.44 -11.04
C LEU A 40 -1.21 -21.07 -10.53
N GLU A 41 -1.63 -21.03 -9.26
CA GLU A 41 -1.71 -19.79 -8.48
C GLU A 41 -0.34 -19.49 -7.85
N LEU A 42 0.15 -18.27 -8.03
CA LEU A 42 1.40 -17.79 -7.45
C LEU A 42 1.12 -16.58 -6.55
N LEU A 43 1.86 -16.47 -5.45
CA LEU A 43 1.86 -15.26 -4.62
C LEU A 43 3.01 -14.36 -5.05
N GLN A 44 2.71 -13.32 -5.82
CA GLN A 44 3.72 -12.42 -6.38
C GLN A 44 3.71 -11.06 -5.68
N VAL A 45 4.91 -10.51 -5.48
CA VAL A 45 5.07 -9.12 -5.04
C VAL A 45 4.93 -8.23 -6.27
N GLN A 46 4.00 -7.29 -6.22
CA GLN A 46 3.75 -6.32 -7.27
C GLN A 46 3.77 -4.89 -6.71
N LYS A 47 3.98 -3.91 -7.57
CA LYS A 47 3.85 -2.49 -7.21
C LYS A 47 2.37 -2.17 -6.95
N ILE A 48 2.10 -1.25 -6.03
CA ILE A 48 0.74 -0.76 -5.80
C ILE A 48 0.33 0.23 -6.89
N SER A 49 -0.96 0.30 -7.16
CA SER A 49 -1.49 1.34 -8.05
C SER A 49 -1.42 2.73 -7.41
N GLN A 50 -1.51 3.76 -8.23
CA GLN A 50 -1.58 5.15 -7.75
C GLN A 50 -2.77 5.34 -6.79
N ALA A 51 -3.93 4.74 -7.09
CA ALA A 51 -5.11 4.80 -6.23
C ALA A 51 -4.84 4.20 -4.83
N GLN A 52 -4.16 3.05 -4.76
CA GLN A 52 -3.79 2.41 -3.49
C GLN A 52 -2.82 3.29 -2.68
N ALA A 53 -1.83 3.90 -3.32
CA ALA A 53 -0.91 4.84 -2.66
C ALA A 53 -1.65 6.03 -2.03
N TRP A 54 -2.66 6.57 -2.72
CA TRP A 54 -3.50 7.65 -2.18
C TRP A 54 -4.39 7.18 -1.04
N GLN A 55 -5.00 5.99 -1.14
CA GLN A 55 -5.75 5.40 -0.03
C GLN A 55 -4.90 5.22 1.23
N ARG A 56 -3.67 4.72 1.08
CA ARG A 56 -2.69 4.58 2.18
C ARG A 56 -2.34 5.94 2.79
N THR A 57 -2.17 6.97 1.97
CA THR A 57 -1.90 8.34 2.43
C THR A 57 -3.06 8.88 3.28
N GLY A 58 -4.30 8.61 2.89
CA GLY A 58 -5.51 9.01 3.63
C GLY A 58 -5.61 8.42 5.05
N ARG A 59 -4.83 7.39 5.38
CA ARG A 59 -4.80 6.78 6.72
C ARG A 59 -4.13 7.68 7.77
N ALA A 60 -3.20 8.54 7.37
CA ALA A 60 -2.52 9.48 8.27
C ALA A 60 -3.37 10.73 8.58
N GLY A 61 -4.37 11.04 7.75
CA GLY A 61 -5.12 12.31 7.79
C GLY A 61 -6.54 12.22 8.35
N ARG A 62 -6.93 11.11 9.01
CA ARG A 62 -8.32 10.89 9.42
C ARG A 62 -8.75 11.73 10.63
N GLU A 63 -7.91 11.84 11.65
CA GLU A 63 -8.27 12.48 12.93
C GLU A 63 -7.53 13.80 13.16
N CYS A 64 -6.36 13.97 12.55
CA CYS A 64 -5.55 15.17 12.63
C CYS A 64 -4.58 15.23 11.45
N SER A 65 -3.84 16.33 11.32
CA SER A 65 -2.76 16.43 10.33
C SER A 65 -1.74 15.30 10.53
N GLY A 66 -1.42 14.61 9.45
CA GLY A 66 -0.48 13.50 9.45
C GLY A 66 0.34 13.46 8.17
N ALA A 67 1.37 12.62 8.18
CA ALA A 67 2.32 12.51 7.08
C ALA A 67 2.38 11.08 6.53
N CYS A 68 2.54 10.97 5.22
CA CYS A 68 2.81 9.70 4.54
C CYS A 68 4.21 9.75 3.94
N TYR A 69 5.06 8.81 4.34
CA TYR A 69 6.42 8.65 3.87
C TYR A 69 6.47 7.49 2.89
N ARG A 70 6.78 7.78 1.62
CA ARG A 70 6.86 6.78 0.55
C ARG A 70 8.32 6.36 0.35
N MET A 71 8.57 5.05 0.32
CA MET A 71 9.92 4.50 0.08
C MET A 71 10.30 4.40 -1.42
N TYR A 72 9.60 5.15 -2.27
CA TYR A 72 9.74 5.09 -3.73
C TYR A 72 9.63 6.50 -4.32
N THR A 73 10.21 6.70 -5.50
CA THR A 73 10.29 8.02 -6.14
C THR A 73 8.93 8.42 -6.73
N GLY A 74 8.68 9.73 -6.85
CA GLY A 74 7.47 10.27 -7.50
C GLY A 74 7.29 9.73 -8.91
N THR A 75 8.38 9.61 -9.68
CA THR A 75 8.38 8.98 -11.00
C THR A 75 7.86 7.54 -10.99
N THR A 76 8.05 6.78 -9.90
CA THR A 76 7.53 5.41 -9.78
C THR A 76 6.02 5.39 -9.52
N LEU A 77 5.47 6.45 -8.90
CA LEU A 77 4.04 6.62 -8.67
C LEU A 77 3.30 7.10 -9.92
N ASP A 78 3.94 7.96 -10.71
CA ASP A 78 3.36 8.61 -11.89
C ASP A 78 3.41 7.70 -13.13
N LYS A 79 4.37 6.77 -13.17
CA LYS A 79 4.44 5.77 -14.22
C LYS A 79 3.36 4.72 -13.97
N ASN A 80 2.34 4.71 -14.83
CA ASN A 80 1.46 3.55 -15.08
C ASN A 80 2.22 2.33 -15.65
N GLU A 81 3.53 2.21 -15.42
CA GLU A 81 4.37 1.12 -15.89
C GLU A 81 4.53 0.08 -14.78
N GLY A 82 3.59 -0.85 -14.78
CA GLY A 82 3.56 -1.96 -13.85
C GLY A 82 2.29 -2.79 -13.88
N PHE A 83 1.33 -2.48 -14.75
CA PHE A 83 0.17 -3.34 -15.01
C PHE A 83 0.54 -4.34 -16.11
N SER A 84 1.34 -5.34 -15.76
CA SER A 84 1.49 -6.58 -16.53
C SER A 84 1.21 -7.75 -15.61
#